data_AF-A0Z597-F1
#
_entry.id   AF-A0Z597-F1
#
_cell.length_a   1.000
_cell.length_b   1.000
_cell.length_c   1.000
_cell.angle_alpha   90.00
_cell.angle_beta   90.00
_cell.angle_gamma   90.00
#
_symmetry.space_group_name_H-M   'P 1'
#
loop_
_entity.id
_entity.type
_entity.pdbx_description
1 polymer ?
#
loop_
_entity_poly.entity_id
_entity_poly.type
_entity_poly.pdbx_seq_one_letter_code
_entity_poly.pdbx_strand_id
1 'polypeptide(L)'
;MGLPSVPLLDLAHSMEPTMKTLTITQPDDWHVHLRDGPALVRTANDIARWAHRAVVMPNLAPPVVNVAAAEAYRDRIISALTPENRHFDPLMTLYLTDNTSAAEVARLAESSTVHAIKLYPAGATTNSAAGVNDLSSLYPVFEAMEKHDVPLLIHGEVTDSEIDIFDREKVFIDRHLGPLVERFPGLRVIFEHITTEEAVAFVVAARNGVAATITAHHLLYNRNDMLVGGIRPHFFVYPS
;
A
#
# COMPACT_ATOMS: atom_id res chain seq x y z
N MET A 1 17.23 78.19 -8.96
CA MET A 1 18.43 77.33 -8.94
C MET A 1 18.58 76.80 -7.52
N GLY A 2 18.43 75.54 -7.15
CA GLY A 2 18.05 74.27 -7.77
C GLY A 2 18.13 73.28 -6.59
N LEU A 3 17.01 72.73 -6.15
CA LEU A 3 17.01 71.74 -5.07
C LEU A 3 17.62 70.43 -5.61
N PRO A 4 18.49 69.73 -4.86
CA PRO A 4 19.07 68.48 -5.33
C PRO A 4 17.99 67.39 -5.37
N SER A 5 17.94 66.68 -6.49
CA SER A 5 17.12 65.49 -6.68
C SER A 5 17.59 64.37 -5.74
N VAL A 6 16.70 63.91 -4.85
CA VAL A 6 16.89 62.65 -4.13
C VAL A 6 16.55 61.52 -5.10
N PRO A 7 17.44 60.56 -5.39
CA PRO A 7 17.03 59.37 -6.13
C PRO A 7 16.16 58.51 -5.22
N LEU A 8 14.93 58.21 -5.66
CA LEU A 8 14.21 57.05 -5.12
C LEU A 8 15.09 55.82 -5.40
N LEU A 9 15.73 55.30 -4.36
CA LEU A 9 16.24 53.94 -4.36
C LEU A 9 15.02 53.04 -4.44
N ASP A 10 14.77 52.55 -5.64
CA ASP A 10 13.84 51.45 -5.90
C ASP A 10 14.41 50.20 -5.24
N LEU A 11 14.16 50.04 -3.94
CA LEU A 11 14.39 48.82 -3.19
C LEU A 11 13.25 47.84 -3.51
N ALA A 12 13.13 47.49 -4.78
CA ALA A 12 12.52 46.23 -5.18
C ALA A 12 13.51 45.13 -4.76
N HIS A 13 13.45 44.73 -3.48
CA HIS A 13 13.97 43.45 -3.05
C HIS A 13 13.14 42.38 -3.77
N SER A 14 13.61 42.02 -4.97
CA SER A 14 13.21 40.81 -5.65
C SER A 14 13.64 39.63 -4.78
N MET A 15 12.75 39.22 -3.88
CA MET A 15 12.85 37.90 -3.24
C MET A 15 12.33 36.88 -4.25
N GLU A 16 13.15 36.59 -5.27
CA GLU A 16 13.03 35.33 -6.02
C GLU A 16 13.05 34.20 -4.97
N PRO A 17 11.98 33.39 -4.86
CA PRO A 17 11.99 32.28 -3.91
C PRO A 17 13.13 31.35 -4.30
N THR A 18 14.19 31.32 -3.48
CA THR A 18 15.31 30.41 -3.69
C THR A 18 14.76 28.98 -3.69
N MET A 19 14.82 28.30 -4.83
CA MET A 19 14.43 26.89 -4.92
C MET A 19 15.21 26.11 -3.85
N LYS A 20 14.47 25.52 -2.91
CA LYS A 20 15.04 24.59 -1.94
C LYS A 20 15.12 23.22 -2.61
N THR A 21 16.33 22.68 -2.74
CA THR A 21 16.57 21.36 -3.32
C THR A 21 16.84 20.34 -2.22
N LEU A 22 16.22 19.17 -2.32
CA LEU A 22 16.52 18.00 -1.52
C LEU A 22 16.86 16.85 -2.47
N THR A 23 18.02 16.22 -2.25
CA THR A 23 18.43 15.02 -3.00
C THR A 23 18.30 13.81 -2.10
N ILE A 24 17.58 12.80 -2.57
CA ILE A 24 17.40 11.52 -1.89
C ILE A 24 17.76 10.39 -2.85
N THR A 25 18.13 9.23 -2.30
CA THR A 25 18.16 7.99 -3.06
C THR A 25 16.79 7.76 -3.71
N GLN A 26 16.76 7.27 -4.95
CA GLN A 26 15.49 6.98 -5.63
C GLN A 26 14.64 6.05 -4.75
N PRO A 27 13.42 6.46 -4.37
CA PRO A 27 12.61 5.69 -3.45
C PRO A 27 11.91 4.53 -4.14
N ASP A 28 11.27 3.70 -3.32
CA ASP A 28 10.33 2.66 -3.76
C ASP A 28 8.95 2.94 -3.14
N ASP A 29 7.91 2.39 -3.74
CA ASP A 29 6.54 2.42 -3.19
C ASP A 29 6.10 1.03 -2.73
N TRP A 30 5.95 0.83 -1.43
CA TRP A 30 5.59 -0.48 -0.88
C TRP A 30 4.09 -0.79 -0.95
N HIS A 31 3.26 0.04 -1.61
CA HIS A 31 1.83 -0.24 -1.80
C HIS A 31 1.22 0.52 -3.01
N VAL A 32 1.11 -0.12 -4.18
CA VAL A 32 0.48 0.49 -5.36
C VAL A 32 -0.63 -0.36 -5.99
N HIS A 33 -1.67 0.31 -6.49
CA HIS A 33 -2.69 -0.29 -7.36
C HIS A 33 -2.56 0.24 -8.80
N LEU A 34 -2.03 -0.58 -9.70
CA LEU A 34 -1.84 -0.17 -11.11
C LEU A 34 -3.08 -0.43 -11.98
N ARG A 35 -4.05 -1.22 -11.51
CA ARG A 35 -5.21 -1.64 -12.31
C ARG A 35 -4.77 -2.39 -13.58
N ASP A 36 -5.64 -2.49 -14.58
CA ASP A 36 -5.33 -3.16 -15.85
C ASP A 36 -5.96 -2.42 -17.04
N GLY A 37 -5.68 -2.89 -18.25
CA GLY A 37 -6.25 -2.35 -19.48
C GLY A 37 -5.84 -0.90 -19.72
N PRO A 38 -6.76 -0.03 -20.21
CA PRO A 38 -6.42 1.36 -20.52
C PRO A 38 -5.86 2.17 -19.33
N ALA A 39 -6.27 1.84 -18.11
CA ALA A 39 -5.79 2.52 -16.91
C ALA A 39 -4.30 2.22 -16.62
N LEU A 40 -3.85 1.00 -16.95
CA LEU A 40 -2.50 0.52 -16.64
C LEU A 40 -1.41 1.38 -17.28
N VAL A 41 -1.63 1.82 -18.53
CA VAL A 41 -0.69 2.67 -19.26
C VAL A 41 -0.42 3.96 -18.48
N ARG A 42 -1.45 4.56 -17.89
CA ARG A 42 -1.28 5.78 -17.12
C ARG A 42 -0.64 5.49 -15.75
N THR A 43 -1.23 4.59 -14.98
CA THR A 43 -0.82 4.33 -13.59
C THR A 43 0.61 3.78 -13.49
N ALA A 44 1.02 2.88 -14.39
CA ALA A 44 2.38 2.33 -14.40
C ALA A 44 3.42 3.42 -14.73
N ASN A 45 3.13 4.29 -15.70
CA ASN A 45 4.05 5.38 -16.05
C ASN A 45 4.04 6.52 -15.02
N ASP A 46 2.93 6.76 -14.31
CA ASP A 46 2.87 7.76 -13.24
C ASP A 46 3.78 7.37 -12.06
N ILE A 47 3.79 6.09 -11.65
CA ILE A 47 4.68 5.63 -10.58
C ILE A 47 6.14 5.48 -11.03
N ALA A 48 6.37 4.95 -12.23
CA ALA A 48 7.72 4.72 -12.79
C ALA A 48 8.54 6.01 -12.97
N ARG A 49 7.89 7.18 -12.96
CA ARG A 49 8.56 8.48 -13.03
C ARG A 49 9.40 8.81 -11.80
N TRP A 50 9.10 8.21 -10.66
CA TRP A 50 9.74 8.60 -9.39
C TRP A 50 10.17 7.41 -8.54
N ALA A 51 9.44 6.28 -8.59
CA ALA A 51 9.81 5.07 -7.86
C ALA A 51 10.72 4.18 -8.71
N HIS A 52 11.72 3.57 -8.06
CA HIS A 52 12.51 2.51 -8.69
C HIS A 52 11.73 1.19 -8.68
N ARG A 53 11.22 0.78 -7.53
CA ARG A 53 10.39 -0.42 -7.36
C ARG A 53 9.03 -0.08 -6.78
N ALA A 54 8.05 -0.94 -7.01
CA ALA A 54 6.82 -0.89 -6.23
C ALA A 54 6.17 -2.26 -5.98
N VAL A 55 5.58 -2.43 -4.81
CA VAL A 55 4.77 -3.61 -4.47
C VAL A 55 3.38 -3.46 -5.08
N VAL A 56 3.12 -4.25 -6.11
CA VAL A 56 1.89 -4.19 -6.89
C VAL A 56 0.81 -5.06 -6.25
N MET A 57 -0.28 -4.42 -5.83
CA MET A 57 -1.40 -5.08 -5.18
C MET A 57 -2.22 -5.94 -6.16
N PRO A 58 -2.78 -7.10 -5.72
CA PRO A 58 -3.26 -8.14 -6.62
C PRO A 58 -4.78 -8.15 -6.85
N ASN A 59 -5.50 -7.14 -6.35
CA ASN A 59 -6.96 -7.04 -6.38
C ASN A 59 -7.52 -6.54 -7.74
N LEU A 60 -7.05 -7.14 -8.82
CA LEU A 60 -7.67 -7.04 -10.14
C LEU A 60 -9.04 -7.75 -10.17
N ALA A 61 -9.76 -7.64 -11.29
CA ALA A 61 -10.99 -8.37 -11.55
C ALA A 61 -10.83 -9.19 -12.84
N PRO A 62 -10.57 -10.51 -12.77
CA PRO A 62 -10.40 -11.34 -11.56
C PRO A 62 -9.08 -11.07 -10.79
N PRO A 63 -8.99 -11.43 -9.50
CA PRO A 63 -7.78 -11.21 -8.70
C PRO A 63 -6.60 -12.09 -9.17
N VAL A 64 -5.38 -11.64 -8.86
CA VAL A 64 -4.14 -12.35 -9.17
C VAL A 64 -3.86 -13.38 -8.07
N VAL A 65 -4.19 -14.65 -8.29
CA VAL A 65 -4.22 -15.68 -7.21
C VAL A 65 -3.08 -16.70 -7.26
N ASN A 66 -2.24 -16.67 -8.28
CA ASN A 66 -1.09 -17.59 -8.42
C ASN A 66 0.06 -16.92 -9.17
N VAL A 67 1.26 -17.52 -9.07
CA VAL A 67 2.52 -17.03 -9.64
C VAL A 67 2.39 -16.80 -11.14
N ALA A 68 1.79 -17.74 -11.88
CA ALA A 68 1.62 -17.61 -13.33
C ALA A 68 0.76 -16.39 -13.71
N ALA A 69 -0.31 -16.11 -12.96
CA ALA A 69 -1.14 -14.93 -13.16
C ALA A 69 -0.39 -13.64 -12.81
N ALA A 70 0.46 -13.67 -11.78
CA ALA A 70 1.28 -12.54 -11.37
C ALA A 70 2.37 -12.21 -12.41
N GLU A 71 3.03 -13.23 -12.97
CA GLU A 71 4.00 -13.09 -14.06
C GLU A 71 3.33 -12.53 -15.31
N ALA A 72 2.18 -13.08 -15.70
CA ALA A 72 1.41 -12.54 -16.83
C ALA A 72 0.98 -11.08 -16.61
N TYR A 73 0.66 -10.68 -15.38
CA TYR A 73 0.35 -9.29 -15.04
C TYR A 73 1.60 -8.40 -15.08
N ARG A 74 2.73 -8.90 -14.60
CA ARG A 74 4.03 -8.22 -14.70
C ARG A 74 4.38 -7.92 -16.16
N ASP A 75 4.21 -8.89 -17.05
CA ASP A 75 4.49 -8.70 -18.48
C ASP A 75 3.64 -7.59 -19.09
N ARG A 76 2.36 -7.47 -18.67
CA ARG A 76 1.49 -6.35 -19.09
C ARG A 76 1.99 -5.01 -18.54
N ILE A 77 2.42 -4.95 -17.28
CA ILE A 77 2.99 -3.75 -16.67
C ILE A 77 4.24 -3.31 -17.45
N ILE A 78 5.20 -4.21 -17.67
CA ILE A 78 6.44 -3.91 -18.39
C ILE A 78 6.15 -3.45 -19.83
N SER A 79 5.19 -4.10 -20.51
CA SER A 79 4.79 -3.72 -21.87
C SER A 79 4.12 -2.35 -21.95
N ALA A 80 3.53 -1.86 -20.85
CA ALA A 80 2.87 -0.57 -20.79
C ALA A 80 3.85 0.61 -20.52
N LEU A 81 5.10 0.33 -20.13
CA LEU A 81 6.09 1.36 -19.80
C LEU A 81 6.60 2.09 -21.04
N THR A 82 6.70 3.42 -20.95
CA THR A 82 7.41 4.21 -21.95
C THR A 82 8.92 3.95 -21.90
N PRO A 83 9.68 4.26 -22.98
CA PRO A 83 11.12 4.04 -23.00
C PRO A 83 11.88 4.63 -21.79
N GLU A 84 11.47 5.79 -21.31
CA GLU A 84 12.08 6.49 -20.17
C GLU A 84 11.82 5.79 -18.83
N ASN A 85 10.71 5.05 -18.75
CA ASN A 85 10.21 4.42 -17.53
C ASN A 85 10.58 2.93 -17.43
N ARG A 86 11.35 2.37 -18.38
CA ARG A 86 11.77 0.96 -18.39
C ARG A 86 12.65 0.52 -17.22
N HIS A 87 13.10 1.47 -16.40
CA HIS A 87 13.89 1.21 -15.20
C HIS A 87 13.03 0.80 -13.99
N PHE A 88 11.71 0.91 -14.10
CA PHE A 88 10.77 0.55 -13.03
C PHE A 88 10.66 -0.97 -12.88
N ASP A 89 10.79 -1.45 -11.65
CA ASP A 89 10.71 -2.86 -11.31
C ASP A 89 9.48 -3.17 -10.43
N PRO A 90 8.39 -3.69 -11.04
CA PRO A 90 7.19 -4.07 -10.31
C PRO A 90 7.40 -5.38 -9.52
N LEU A 91 7.25 -5.30 -8.21
CA LEU A 91 7.30 -6.40 -7.24
C LEU A 91 5.90 -6.97 -7.06
N MET A 92 5.64 -8.14 -7.64
CA MET A 92 4.30 -8.68 -7.72
C MET A 92 3.87 -9.34 -6.41
N THR A 93 2.56 -9.41 -6.19
CA THR A 93 1.96 -10.09 -5.04
C THR A 93 0.83 -11.02 -5.46
N LEU A 94 0.45 -11.95 -4.59
CA LEU A 94 -0.73 -12.79 -4.77
C LEU A 94 -1.86 -12.34 -3.85
N TYR A 95 -3.09 -12.44 -4.33
CA TYR A 95 -4.30 -12.26 -3.55
C TYR A 95 -4.54 -13.53 -2.73
N LEU A 96 -4.62 -13.40 -1.40
CA LEU A 96 -4.93 -14.52 -0.51
C LEU A 96 -6.40 -14.91 -0.64
N THR A 97 -6.66 -16.20 -0.88
CA THR A 97 -8.01 -16.76 -0.97
C THR A 97 -8.11 -18.03 -0.14
N ASP A 98 -9.33 -18.49 0.12
CA ASP A 98 -9.60 -19.79 0.77
C ASP A 98 -9.02 -20.99 -0.01
N ASN A 99 -8.67 -20.80 -1.29
CA ASN A 99 -8.07 -21.82 -2.16
C ASN A 99 -6.54 -21.69 -2.28
N THR A 100 -5.92 -20.69 -1.63
CA THR A 100 -4.46 -20.55 -1.63
C THR A 100 -3.85 -21.77 -0.94
N SER A 101 -2.88 -22.42 -1.58
CA SER A 101 -2.29 -23.67 -1.10
C SER A 101 -0.85 -23.48 -0.65
N ALA A 102 -0.38 -24.30 0.29
CA ALA A 102 1.03 -24.33 0.68
C ALA A 102 1.97 -24.60 -0.52
N ALA A 103 1.51 -25.36 -1.52
CA ALA A 103 2.26 -25.58 -2.76
C ALA A 103 2.40 -24.31 -3.61
N GLU A 104 1.39 -23.42 -3.59
CA GLU A 104 1.49 -22.11 -4.23
C GLU A 104 2.47 -21.19 -3.49
N VAL A 105 2.48 -21.24 -2.16
CA VAL A 105 3.47 -20.51 -1.35
C VAL A 105 4.90 -20.96 -1.67
N ALA A 106 5.13 -22.27 -1.80
CA ALA A 106 6.44 -22.80 -2.19
C ALA A 106 6.85 -22.33 -3.59
N ARG A 107 5.92 -22.32 -4.56
CA ARG A 107 6.17 -21.76 -5.90
C ARG A 107 6.51 -20.27 -5.86
N LEU A 108 5.79 -19.50 -5.04
CA LEU A 108 6.07 -18.07 -4.86
C LEU A 108 7.49 -17.87 -4.33
N ALA A 109 7.90 -18.65 -3.34
CA ALA A 109 9.23 -18.56 -2.73
C ALA A 109 10.39 -18.83 -3.71
N GLU A 110 10.12 -19.56 -4.80
CA GLU A 110 11.08 -19.80 -5.89
C GLU A 110 11.05 -18.71 -6.98
N SER A 111 10.06 -17.81 -6.95
CA SER A 111 9.91 -16.74 -7.95
C SER A 111 10.89 -15.60 -7.69
N SER A 112 11.43 -15.03 -8.78
CA SER A 112 12.23 -13.81 -8.74
C SER A 112 11.41 -12.52 -8.84
N THR A 113 10.09 -12.61 -9.07
CA THR A 113 9.23 -11.45 -9.34
C THR A 113 8.00 -11.34 -8.44
N VAL A 114 7.59 -12.43 -7.80
CA VAL A 114 6.48 -12.46 -6.86
C VAL A 114 7.04 -12.54 -5.44
N HIS A 115 6.68 -11.59 -4.58
CA HIS A 115 7.40 -11.37 -3.33
C HIS A 115 6.56 -11.50 -2.06
N ALA A 116 5.23 -11.44 -2.15
CA ALA A 116 4.37 -11.47 -0.98
C ALA A 116 2.94 -11.92 -1.32
N ILE A 117 2.17 -12.22 -0.27
CA ILE A 117 0.74 -12.50 -0.38
C ILE A 117 -0.04 -11.43 0.38
N LYS A 118 -1.05 -10.84 -0.26
CA LYS A 118 -1.90 -9.79 0.29
C LYS A 118 -3.25 -10.36 0.74
N LEU A 119 -3.54 -10.14 2.02
CA LEU A 119 -4.82 -10.44 2.66
C LEU A 119 -5.76 -9.25 2.55
N TYR A 120 -6.98 -9.54 2.06
CA TYR A 120 -8.13 -8.66 2.14
C TYR A 120 -9.25 -9.39 2.89
N PRO A 121 -9.74 -8.84 4.02
CA PRO A 121 -10.95 -9.34 4.65
C PRO A 121 -12.13 -9.21 3.67
N ALA A 122 -13.00 -10.21 3.64
CA ALA A 122 -14.10 -10.25 2.68
C ALA A 122 -14.98 -8.99 2.80
N GLY A 123 -15.10 -8.23 1.71
CA GLY A 123 -15.93 -7.02 1.65
C GLY A 123 -15.30 -5.74 2.23
N ALA A 124 -14.04 -5.76 2.68
CA ALA A 124 -13.42 -4.60 3.34
C ALA A 124 -13.11 -3.44 2.38
N THR A 125 -12.77 -3.77 1.14
CA THR A 125 -12.33 -2.77 0.16
C THR A 125 -12.67 -3.15 -1.29
N THR A 126 -12.22 -2.34 -2.26
CA THR A 126 -12.46 -2.56 -3.69
C THR A 126 -11.96 -3.93 -4.15
N ASN A 127 -12.83 -4.68 -4.84
CA ASN A 127 -12.60 -6.05 -5.33
C ASN A 127 -12.23 -7.09 -4.25
N SER A 128 -12.66 -6.87 -3.00
CA SER A 128 -12.39 -7.79 -1.88
C SER A 128 -13.42 -8.90 -1.69
N ALA A 129 -14.37 -9.08 -2.62
CA ALA A 129 -15.46 -10.06 -2.48
C ALA A 129 -14.97 -11.52 -2.44
N ALA A 130 -13.78 -11.80 -2.98
CA ALA A 130 -13.12 -13.10 -2.91
C ALA A 130 -12.16 -13.23 -1.69
N GLY A 131 -12.25 -12.29 -0.74
CA GLY A 131 -11.44 -12.24 0.48
C GLY A 131 -11.79 -13.34 1.48
N VAL A 132 -11.04 -13.36 2.57
CA VAL A 132 -11.06 -14.43 3.59
C VAL A 132 -12.18 -14.18 4.60
N ASN A 133 -12.89 -15.24 4.97
CA ASN A 133 -13.95 -15.21 5.99
C ASN A 133 -13.48 -15.66 7.38
N ASP A 134 -12.61 -16.67 7.46
CA ASP A 134 -12.03 -17.17 8.71
C ASP A 134 -10.53 -17.41 8.57
N LEU A 135 -9.71 -16.65 9.29
CA LEU A 135 -8.25 -16.77 9.29
C LEU A 135 -7.77 -18.13 9.79
N SER A 136 -8.54 -18.82 10.64
CA SER A 136 -8.13 -20.11 11.21
C SER A 136 -8.01 -21.19 10.14
N SER A 137 -8.86 -21.12 9.12
CA SER A 137 -8.83 -22.02 7.97
C SER A 137 -7.55 -21.88 7.12
N LEU A 138 -6.87 -20.72 7.22
CA LEU A 138 -5.66 -20.41 6.48
C LEU A 138 -4.37 -20.68 7.25
N TYR A 139 -4.45 -21.24 8.46
CA TYR A 139 -3.25 -21.56 9.24
C TYR A 139 -2.24 -22.42 8.47
N PRO A 140 -2.62 -23.46 7.71
CA PRO A 140 -1.66 -24.22 6.90
C PRO A 140 -0.93 -23.35 5.85
N VAL A 141 -1.59 -22.30 5.35
CA VAL A 141 -0.98 -21.35 4.41
C VAL A 141 0.01 -20.44 5.14
N PHE A 142 -0.37 -19.92 6.32
CA PHE A 142 0.52 -19.09 7.14
C PHE A 142 1.75 -19.86 7.64
N GLU A 143 1.60 -21.14 8.01
CA GLU A 143 2.72 -22.03 8.32
C GLU A 143 3.68 -22.17 7.14
N ALA A 144 3.15 -22.34 5.93
CA ALA A 144 3.96 -22.40 4.72
C ALA A 144 4.65 -21.06 4.44
N MET A 145 3.96 -19.93 4.62
CA MET A 145 4.52 -18.59 4.44
C MET A 145 5.66 -18.33 5.42
N GLU A 146 5.47 -18.68 6.69
CA GLU A 146 6.51 -18.62 7.71
C GLU A 146 7.72 -19.49 7.35
N LYS A 147 7.49 -20.75 6.97
CA LYS A 147 8.55 -21.69 6.58
C LYS A 147 9.38 -21.20 5.39
N HIS A 148 8.73 -20.58 4.42
CA HIS A 148 9.36 -20.13 3.18
C HIS A 148 9.76 -18.64 3.20
N ASP A 149 9.64 -17.96 4.34
CA ASP A 149 9.91 -16.52 4.51
C ASP A 149 9.16 -15.62 3.52
N VAL A 150 7.90 -15.95 3.24
CA VAL A 150 7.00 -15.17 2.39
C VAL A 150 6.20 -14.19 3.25
N PRO A 151 6.35 -12.86 3.06
CA PRO A 151 5.60 -11.85 3.80
C PRO A 151 4.09 -11.92 3.57
N LEU A 152 3.35 -11.69 4.64
CA LEU A 152 1.92 -11.42 4.62
C LEU A 152 1.67 -9.92 4.70
N LEU A 153 1.05 -9.37 3.66
CA LEU A 153 0.59 -7.98 3.62
C LEU A 153 -0.87 -7.96 4.04
N ILE A 154 -1.29 -7.06 4.92
CA ILE A 154 -2.63 -7.11 5.52
C ILE A 154 -3.34 -5.77 5.37
N HIS A 155 -4.50 -5.78 4.73
CA HIS A 155 -5.49 -4.73 4.91
C HIS A 155 -6.30 -5.05 6.18
N GLY A 156 -5.99 -4.36 7.29
CA GLY A 156 -6.47 -4.76 8.61
C GLY A 156 -7.72 -4.03 9.06
N GLU A 157 -8.86 -4.33 8.46
CA GLU A 157 -10.19 -3.86 8.90
C GLU A 157 -11.16 -5.04 9.01
N VAL A 158 -11.95 -5.08 10.09
CA VAL A 158 -13.12 -5.97 10.13
C VAL A 158 -14.26 -5.38 9.29
N THR A 159 -15.16 -6.22 8.80
CA THR A 159 -16.25 -5.80 7.90
C THR A 159 -17.64 -5.96 8.51
N ASP A 160 -17.69 -6.34 9.78
CA ASP A 160 -18.91 -6.48 10.55
C ASP A 160 -19.77 -5.20 10.46
N SER A 161 -21.06 -5.37 10.18
CA SER A 161 -21.98 -4.27 9.91
C SER A 161 -22.35 -3.46 11.15
N GLU A 162 -22.19 -4.06 12.33
CA GLU A 162 -22.44 -3.43 13.64
C GLU A 162 -21.23 -2.65 14.17
N ILE A 163 -20.09 -2.72 13.48
CA ILE A 163 -18.86 -2.02 13.86
C ILE A 163 -18.74 -0.75 13.02
N ASP A 164 -18.63 0.39 13.70
CA ASP A 164 -18.42 1.68 13.07
C ASP A 164 -17.12 1.68 12.25
N ILE A 165 -17.15 2.31 11.07
CA ILE A 165 -16.03 2.32 10.14
C ILE A 165 -14.73 2.81 10.80
N PHE A 166 -14.80 3.76 11.74
CA PHE A 166 -13.64 4.32 12.42
C PHE A 166 -13.06 3.39 13.50
N ASP A 167 -13.79 2.35 13.92
CA ASP A 167 -13.34 1.37 14.91
C ASP A 167 -12.78 0.08 14.27
N ARG A 168 -12.99 -0.12 12.96
CA ARG A 168 -12.69 -1.37 12.25
C ARG A 168 -11.22 -1.79 12.32
N GLU A 169 -10.31 -0.82 12.21
CA GLU A 169 -8.87 -1.08 12.28
C GLU A 169 -8.45 -1.56 13.68
N LYS A 170 -8.91 -0.88 14.72
CA LYS A 170 -8.67 -1.25 16.12
C LYS A 170 -9.23 -2.65 16.43
N VAL A 171 -10.47 -2.92 16.03
CA VAL A 171 -11.07 -4.23 16.27
C VAL A 171 -10.32 -5.34 15.52
N PHE A 172 -9.81 -5.08 14.31
CA PHE A 172 -8.98 -6.04 13.60
C PHE A 172 -7.70 -6.38 14.35
N ILE A 173 -7.05 -5.39 14.98
CA ILE A 173 -5.86 -5.62 15.82
C ILE A 173 -6.18 -6.62 16.93
N ASP A 174 -7.25 -6.33 17.68
CA ASP A 174 -7.63 -7.10 18.87
C ASP A 174 -8.08 -8.52 18.52
N ARG A 175 -8.90 -8.67 17.47
CA ARG A 175 -9.50 -9.97 17.11
C ARG A 175 -8.61 -10.85 16.27
N HIS A 176 -7.72 -10.27 15.46
CA HIS A 176 -7.06 -10.98 14.38
C HIS A 176 -5.55 -10.79 14.36
N LEU A 177 -5.06 -9.55 14.25
CA LEU A 177 -3.64 -9.31 14.02
C LEU A 177 -2.77 -9.74 15.20
N GLY A 178 -3.15 -9.38 16.42
CA GLY A 178 -2.42 -9.77 17.64
C GLY A 178 -2.29 -11.29 17.77
N PRO A 179 -3.41 -12.05 17.76
CA PRO A 179 -3.38 -13.51 17.80
C PRO A 179 -2.58 -14.16 16.65
N LEU A 180 -2.63 -13.59 15.45
CA LEU A 180 -1.88 -14.09 14.30
C LEU A 180 -0.37 -13.94 14.50
N VAL A 181 0.08 -12.75 14.92
CA VAL A 181 1.50 -12.45 15.15
C VAL A 181 2.09 -13.27 16.29
N GLU A 182 1.30 -13.55 17.33
CA GLU A 182 1.70 -14.41 18.45
C GLU A 182 1.81 -15.87 18.03
N ARG A 183 0.86 -16.36 17.21
CA ARG A 183 0.83 -17.76 16.76
C ARG A 183 1.94 -18.10 15.77
N PHE A 184 2.29 -17.18 14.88
CA PHE A 184 3.31 -17.38 13.84
C PHE A 184 4.49 -16.42 14.09
N PRO A 185 5.38 -16.72 15.05
CA PRO A 185 6.44 -15.80 15.48
C PRO A 185 7.55 -15.57 14.44
N GLY A 186 7.64 -16.41 13.41
CA GLY A 186 8.55 -16.25 12.28
C GLY A 186 7.91 -15.59 11.05
N LEU A 187 6.57 -15.56 10.95
CA LEU A 187 5.88 -14.93 9.82
C LEU A 187 6.16 -13.42 9.80
N ARG A 188 6.64 -12.92 8.66
CA ARG A 188 6.76 -11.47 8.42
C ARG A 188 5.40 -10.90 8.04
N VAL A 189 5.02 -9.81 8.69
CA VAL A 189 3.72 -9.16 8.53
C VAL A 189 3.90 -7.68 8.25
N ILE A 190 3.21 -7.17 7.23
CA ILE A 190 3.10 -5.74 6.96
C ILE A 190 1.64 -5.34 7.18
N PHE A 191 1.40 -4.50 8.20
CA PHE A 191 0.13 -3.86 8.42
C PHE A 191 0.02 -2.66 7.47
N GLU A 192 -0.70 -2.86 6.38
CA GLU A 192 -0.76 -1.86 5.31
C GLU A 192 -1.53 -0.60 5.78
N HIS A 193 -1.11 0.55 5.24
CA HIS A 193 -1.82 1.84 5.26
C HIS A 193 -2.53 2.16 6.59
N ILE A 194 -1.83 2.02 7.70
CA ILE A 194 -2.40 2.22 9.04
C ILE A 194 -2.93 3.65 9.22
N THR A 195 -4.04 3.80 9.94
CA THR A 195 -4.71 5.11 10.12
C THR A 195 -4.90 5.53 11.59
N THR A 196 -4.72 4.61 12.54
CA THR A 196 -5.02 4.85 13.97
C THR A 196 -3.78 4.91 14.84
N GLU A 197 -3.90 5.61 15.99
CA GLU A 197 -2.89 5.60 17.05
C GLU A 197 -2.66 4.18 17.58
N GLU A 198 -3.72 3.37 17.68
CA GLU A 198 -3.66 1.98 18.07
C GLU A 198 -2.80 1.13 17.14
N ALA A 199 -2.93 1.30 15.83
CA ALA A 199 -2.10 0.58 14.87
C ALA A 199 -0.62 0.99 14.98
N VAL A 200 -0.34 2.28 15.19
CA VAL A 200 1.03 2.76 15.46
C VAL A 200 1.57 2.13 16.75
N ALA A 201 0.81 2.16 17.84
CA ALA A 201 1.20 1.59 19.12
C ALA A 201 1.45 0.08 19.03
N PHE A 202 0.59 -0.64 18.31
CA PHE A 202 0.75 -2.07 18.05
C PHE A 202 2.07 -2.37 17.33
N VAL A 203 2.35 -1.68 16.22
CA VAL A 203 3.56 -1.92 15.40
C VAL A 203 4.83 -1.55 16.17
N VAL A 204 4.82 -0.46 16.95
CA VAL A 204 5.96 -0.05 17.79
C VAL A 204 6.26 -1.07 18.89
N ALA A 205 5.24 -1.69 19.47
CA ALA A 205 5.38 -2.71 20.50
C ALA A 205 5.66 -4.12 19.94
N ALA A 206 5.46 -4.33 18.63
CA ALA A 206 5.58 -5.63 18.01
C ALA A 206 7.04 -6.11 17.90
N ARG A 207 7.19 -7.43 17.74
CA ARG A 207 8.49 -8.07 17.49
C ARG A 207 9.05 -7.68 16.11
N ASN A 208 10.36 -7.92 15.92
CA ASN A 208 10.97 -7.87 14.60
C ASN A 208 10.21 -8.74 13.59
N GLY A 209 10.08 -8.25 12.36
CA GLY A 209 9.31 -8.89 11.30
C GLY A 209 7.87 -8.42 11.19
N VAL A 210 7.40 -7.55 12.10
CA VAL A 210 6.14 -6.82 11.95
C VAL A 210 6.46 -5.37 11.58
N ALA A 211 5.88 -4.88 10.50
CA ALA A 211 6.06 -3.52 10.01
C ALA A 211 4.73 -2.92 9.57
N ALA A 212 4.73 -1.65 9.18
CA ALA A 212 3.57 -1.00 8.60
C ALA A 212 3.95 -0.07 7.44
N THR A 213 2.97 0.19 6.57
CA THR A 213 3.04 1.28 5.59
C THR A 213 2.08 2.40 6.00
N ILE A 214 2.42 3.63 5.65
CA ILE A 214 1.59 4.82 5.88
C ILE A 214 1.46 5.56 4.56
N THR A 215 0.25 6.01 4.22
CA THR A 215 0.00 6.71 2.97
C THR A 215 0.25 8.21 3.12
N ALA A 216 0.54 8.88 1.99
CA ALA A 216 0.65 10.34 1.98
C ALA A 216 -0.65 11.04 2.42
N HIS A 217 -1.82 10.50 2.06
CA HIS A 217 -3.10 11.13 2.39
C HIS A 217 -3.45 11.01 3.88
N HIS A 218 -3.13 9.91 4.55
CA HIS A 218 -3.34 9.78 6.01
C HIS A 218 -2.38 10.65 6.84
N LEU A 219 -1.24 11.05 6.27
CA LEU A 219 -0.37 12.06 6.90
C LEU A 219 -0.86 13.50 6.71
N LEU A 220 -1.57 13.77 5.60
CA LEU A 220 -1.96 15.13 5.21
C LEU A 220 -3.37 15.51 5.65
N TYR A 221 -4.28 14.54 5.76
CA TYR A 221 -5.71 14.76 5.94
C TYR A 221 -6.27 13.96 7.11
N ASN A 222 -7.40 14.42 7.64
CA ASN A 222 -8.24 13.67 8.56
C ASN A 222 -9.70 13.71 8.11
N ARG A 223 -10.60 13.03 8.84
CA ARG A 223 -12.02 12.95 8.50
C ARG A 223 -12.73 14.30 8.33
N ASN A 224 -12.25 15.39 8.94
CA ASN A 224 -12.83 16.71 8.71
C ASN A 224 -12.64 17.19 7.27
N ASP A 225 -11.51 16.87 6.64
CA ASP A 225 -11.24 17.22 5.24
C ASP A 225 -12.24 16.55 4.30
N MET A 226 -12.73 15.38 4.68
CA MET A 226 -13.75 14.61 3.96
C MET A 226 -15.18 15.11 4.21
N LEU A 227 -15.50 15.58 5.42
CA LEU A 227 -16.90 15.77 5.87
C LEU A 227 -17.31 17.24 6.07
N VAL A 228 -16.41 18.14 6.45
CA VAL A 228 -16.76 19.52 6.82
C VAL A 228 -17.04 20.37 5.58
N GLY A 229 -18.21 21.02 5.57
CA GLY A 229 -18.66 21.88 4.47
C GLY A 229 -19.21 21.13 3.26
N GLY A 230 -19.39 19.81 3.37
CA GLY A 230 -19.94 18.94 2.33
C GLY A 230 -19.07 17.69 2.14
N ILE A 231 -19.70 16.59 1.70
CA ILE A 231 -19.01 15.32 1.46
C ILE A 231 -18.05 15.49 0.28
N ARG A 232 -16.77 15.19 0.50
CA ARG A 232 -15.72 15.22 -0.53
C ARG A 232 -15.26 13.80 -0.88
N PRO A 233 -15.85 13.16 -1.92
CA PRO A 233 -15.61 11.75 -2.22
C PRO A 233 -14.18 11.44 -2.65
N HIS A 234 -13.40 12.43 -3.09
CA HIS A 234 -11.98 12.23 -3.46
C HIS A 234 -11.06 11.93 -2.26
N PHE A 235 -11.50 12.23 -1.04
CA PHE A 235 -10.78 11.89 0.19
C PHE A 235 -11.29 10.60 0.85
N PHE A 236 -12.34 9.98 0.29
CA PHE A 236 -12.88 8.74 0.82
C PHE A 236 -12.01 7.56 0.35
N VAL A 237 -11.32 6.94 1.29
CA VAL A 237 -10.43 5.78 1.10
C VAL A 237 -10.66 4.78 2.25
N TYR A 238 -10.17 3.56 2.09
CA TYR A 238 -10.18 2.54 3.14
C TYR A 238 -8.74 2.19 3.55
N PRO A 239 -8.41 2.16 4.85
CA PRO A 239 -9.24 2.57 5.99
C PRO A 239 -9.56 4.08 5.96
N SER A 240 -10.69 4.50 6.56
CA SER A 240 -11.20 5.88 6.56
C SER A 240 -10.83 6.70 7.80
#